data_AF-A0A5D3DIQ4-F1
#
_entry.id   AF-A0A5D3DIQ4-F1
#
_cell.length_a   1.000
_cell.length_b   1.000
_cell.length_c   1.000
_cell.angle_alpha   90.00
_cell.angle_beta   90.00
_cell.angle_gamma   90.00
#
_symmetry.space_group_name_H-M   'P 1'
#
loop_
_entity.id
_entity.type
_entity.pdbx_description
1 polymer ?
#
loop_
_entity_poly.entity_id
_entity_poly.type
_entity_poly.pdbx_seq_one_letter_code
_entity_poly.pdbx_strand_id
1 'polypeptide(L)'
;MNELHVIEGIPQLIFVRSSYTIETVEAERISVDHVAHLKPSDGGSAATQLAAHLAGIHSAIKMLNSRIRILHSYLLAMQNGDIPLENSLLRQVSSLIRRLPVTESGKFQDDFLMVRALACHFLCPVSPAV
;
A
#
# COMPACT_ATOMS: atom_id res chain seq x y z
N MET A 1 5.26 -15.47 26.35
CA MET A 1 4.45 -16.31 27.26
C MET A 1 5.42 -17.10 28.13
N ASN A 2 5.10 -17.36 29.40
CA ASN A 2 6.02 -18.09 30.29
C ASN A 2 5.73 -19.58 30.14
N GLU A 3 6.75 -20.35 29.78
CA GLU A 3 6.66 -21.79 29.60
C GLU A 3 7.61 -22.47 30.59
N LEU A 4 7.19 -23.62 31.12
CA LEU A 4 7.97 -24.37 32.09
C LEU A 4 8.70 -25.49 31.35
N HIS A 5 10.02 -25.35 31.19
CA HIS A 5 10.87 -26.32 30.52
C HIS A 5 11.79 -26.99 31.54
N VAL A 6 11.95 -28.30 31.42
CA VAL A 6 12.89 -29.05 32.23
C VAL A 6 14.24 -29.05 31.51
N ILE A 7 15.21 -28.33 32.06
CA ILE A 7 16.59 -28.28 31.56
C ILE A 7 17.45 -29.00 32.60
N GLU A 8 18.19 -30.03 32.18
CA GLU A 8 19.03 -30.86 33.06
C GLU A 8 18.31 -31.48 34.27
N GLY A 9 17.02 -31.81 34.11
CA GLY A 9 16.21 -32.44 35.17
C GLY A 9 15.63 -31.46 36.19
N ILE A 10 15.90 -30.15 36.07
CA ILE A 10 15.31 -29.12 36.93
C ILE A 10 14.25 -28.35 36.15
N PRO A 11 12.99 -28.27 36.62
CA PRO A 11 11.98 -27.43 36.00
C PRO A 11 12.36 -25.96 36.16
N GLN A 12 12.62 -25.28 35.05
CA GLN A 12 12.92 -23.86 34.99
C GLN A 12 11.79 -23.12 34.27
N LEU A 13 11.41 -21.96 34.80
CA LEU A 13 10.49 -21.06 34.15
C LEU A 13 11.28 -20.20 33.16
N ILE A 14 11.02 -20.37 31.87
CA ILE A 14 11.70 -19.63 30.80
C ILE A 14 10.73 -18.73 30.04
N PHE A 15 11.24 -17.61 29.55
CA PHE A 15 10.49 -16.74 28.66
C PHE A 15 10.66 -17.21 27.22
N VAL A 16 9.57 -17.60 26.59
CA VAL A 16 9.55 -18.01 25.17
C VAL A 16 8.92 -16.90 24.34
N ARG A 17 9.52 -16.63 23.17
CA ARG A 17 9.02 -15.67 22.20
C ARG A 17 7.71 -16.19 21.60
N SER A 18 6.61 -15.52 21.92
CA SER A 18 5.31 -15.80 21.30
C SER A 18 5.17 -15.03 20.00
N SER A 19 4.59 -15.67 18.99
CA SER A 19 4.17 -15.01 17.76
C SER A 19 3.08 -13.99 18.08
N TYR A 20 3.24 -12.76 17.58
CA TYR A 20 2.19 -11.74 17.62
C TYR A 20 1.94 -11.24 16.20
N THR A 21 0.70 -10.87 15.93
CA THR A 21 0.31 -10.21 14.70
C THR A 21 -0.35 -8.89 15.07
N ILE A 22 0.02 -7.83 14.36
CA ILE A 22 -0.61 -6.53 14.56
C ILE A 22 -1.92 -6.56 13.76
N GLU A 23 -3.04 -6.64 14.47
CA GLU A 23 -4.36 -6.44 13.89
C GLU A 23 -4.72 -4.96 14.04
N THR A 24 -4.87 -4.26 12.92
CA THR A 24 -5.32 -2.86 12.92
C THR A 24 -6.74 -2.75 12.40
N VAL A 25 -7.54 -1.91 13.05
CA VAL A 25 -8.91 -1.59 12.62
C VAL A 25 -8.90 -0.28 11.83
N GLU A 26 -9.83 -0.10 10.88
CA GLU A 26 -9.92 1.10 10.04
C GLU A 26 -9.93 2.42 10.84
N ALA A 27 -10.62 2.43 11.98
CA ALA A 27 -10.65 3.58 12.89
C ALA A 27 -9.25 3.93 13.45
N GLU A 28 -8.47 2.92 13.85
CA GLU A 28 -7.10 3.11 14.33
C GLU A 28 -6.21 3.67 13.21
N ARG A 29 -6.37 3.19 11.97
CA ARG A 29 -5.62 3.72 10.81
C ARG A 29 -5.89 5.21 10.63
N ILE A 30 -7.14 5.62 10.66
CA ILE A 30 -7.53 7.04 10.51
C ILE A 30 -6.96 7.86 11.67
N SER A 31 -7.06 7.37 12.91
CA SER A 31 -6.51 8.06 14.08
C SER A 31 -4.99 8.21 14.03
N VAL A 32 -4.26 7.15 13.66
CA VAL A 32 -2.80 7.16 13.53
C VAL A 32 -2.37 8.08 12.38
N ASP A 33 -3.07 8.02 11.24
CA ASP A 33 -2.80 8.89 10.10
C ASP A 33 -3.02 10.37 10.45
N HIS A 34 -4.10 10.68 11.16
CA HIS A 34 -4.40 12.04 11.62
C HIS A 34 -3.27 12.57 12.51
N VAL A 35 -2.84 11.81 13.51
CA VAL A 35 -1.75 12.21 14.42
C VAL A 35 -0.41 12.33 13.70
N ALA A 36 -0.10 11.42 12.78
CA ALA A 36 1.14 11.43 12.01
C ALA A 36 1.27 12.65 11.07
N HIS A 37 0.13 13.21 10.64
CA HIS A 37 0.07 14.37 9.74
C HIS A 37 -0.19 15.71 10.44
N LEU A 38 -0.21 15.76 11.78
CA LEU A 38 -0.23 17.02 12.57
C LEU A 38 1.10 17.77 12.41
N LYS A 39 1.33 18.36 11.24
CA LYS A 39 2.21 19.52 11.08
C LYS A 39 1.41 20.77 11.45
N PRO A 40 2.02 21.80 12.07
CA PRO A 40 1.34 23.07 12.28
C PRO A 40 1.14 23.74 10.92
N SER A 41 0.02 23.46 10.27
CA SER A 41 -0.37 24.12 9.03
C SER A 41 -1.64 24.89 9.30
N ASP A 42 -1.50 26.20 9.36
CA ASP A 42 -2.58 27.17 9.41
C ASP A 42 -3.63 26.89 8.33
N GLY A 43 -4.90 26.85 8.73
CA GLY A 43 -6.04 27.15 7.87
C GLY A 43 -6.61 25.98 7.06
N GLY A 44 -7.88 25.66 7.34
CA GLY A 44 -8.72 24.74 6.57
C GLY A 44 -9.10 25.27 5.19
N SER A 45 -8.12 25.43 4.29
CA SER A 45 -8.33 25.84 2.90
C SER A 45 -8.49 24.65 1.96
N ALA A 46 -9.12 24.87 0.79
CA ALA A 46 -9.20 23.88 -0.29
C ALA A 46 -7.81 23.39 -0.75
N ALA A 47 -6.77 24.22 -0.64
CA ALA A 47 -5.39 23.83 -0.94
C ALA A 47 -4.86 22.77 0.06
N THR A 48 -5.26 22.84 1.33
CA THR A 48 -4.90 21.86 2.36
C THR A 48 -5.53 20.49 2.09
N GLN A 49 -6.78 20.45 1.59
CA GLN A 49 -7.46 19.21 1.22
C GLN A 49 -6.83 18.53 0.00
N LEU A 50 -6.50 19.30 -1.04
CA LEU A 50 -5.80 18.78 -2.21
C LEU A 50 -4.41 18.24 -1.85
N ALA A 51 -3.67 18.96 -1.00
CA ALA A 51 -2.37 18.52 -0.52
C ALA A 51 -2.46 17.19 0.26
N ALA A 52 -3.46 17.03 1.13
CA ALA A 52 -3.70 15.78 1.86
C ALA A 52 -4.03 14.61 0.91
N HIS A 53 -4.88 14.85 -0.10
CA HIS A 53 -5.21 13.84 -1.11
C HIS A 53 -3.99 13.40 -1.92
N LEU A 54 -3.17 14.34 -2.38
CA LEU A 54 -1.92 14.04 -3.09
C LEU A 54 -0.91 13.30 -2.20
N ALA A 55 -0.82 13.65 -0.92
CA ALA A 55 0.00 12.93 0.05
C ALA A 55 -0.45 11.48 0.22
N GLY A 56 -1.77 11.23 0.28
CA GLY A 56 -2.34 9.88 0.31
C GLY A 56 -1.99 9.05 -0.92
N ILE A 57 -2.15 9.62 -2.12
CA ILE A 57 -1.76 8.96 -3.38
C ILE A 57 -0.26 8.67 -3.41
N HIS A 58 0.58 9.64 -3.03
CA HIS A 58 2.03 9.48 -3.00
C HIS A 58 2.44 8.35 -2.04
N SER A 59 1.83 8.29 -0.86
CA SER A 59 2.06 7.22 0.11
C SER A 59 1.64 5.85 -0.43
N ALA A 60 0.50 5.76 -1.12
CA ALA A 60 0.05 4.52 -1.75
C ALA A 60 1.04 4.03 -2.83
N ILE A 61 1.52 4.93 -3.69
CA ILE A 61 2.54 4.62 -4.71
C ILE A 61 3.83 4.14 -4.04
N LYS A 62 4.28 4.83 -3.00
CA LYS A 62 5.48 4.47 -2.23
C LYS A 62 5.36 3.08 -1.62
N MET A 63 4.21 2.75 -1.04
CA MET A 63 3.94 1.43 -0.46
C MET A 63 3.96 0.32 -1.51
N LEU A 64 3.32 0.55 -2.66
CA LEU A 64 3.34 -0.41 -3.76
C LEU A 64 4.77 -0.65 -4.26
N ASN A 65 5.55 0.41 -4.47
CA ASN A 65 6.94 0.33 -4.90
C ASN A 65 7.80 -0.46 -3.90
N SER A 66 7.62 -0.24 -2.60
CA SER A 66 8.30 -1.01 -1.55
C SER A 66 7.99 -2.51 -1.65
N ARG A 67 6.72 -2.89 -1.85
CA ARG A 67 6.33 -4.30 -2.03
C ARG A 67 6.93 -4.93 -3.28
N ILE A 68 6.94 -4.20 -4.40
CA ILE A 68 7.54 -4.65 -5.66
C ILE A 68 9.05 -4.89 -5.49
N ARG A 69 9.74 -4.00 -4.78
CA ARG A 69 11.19 -4.16 -4.50
C ARG A 69 11.49 -5.41 -3.71
N ILE A 70 10.70 -5.71 -2.68
CA ILE A 70 10.86 -6.94 -1.88
C ILE A 70 10.70 -8.17 -2.77
N LEU A 71 9.63 -8.23 -3.58
CA LEU A 71 9.39 -9.33 -4.51
C LEU A 71 10.55 -9.48 -5.51
N HIS A 72 11.03 -8.38 -6.07
CA HIS A 72 12.14 -8.39 -7.03
C HIS A 72 13.44 -8.91 -6.40
N SER A 73 13.81 -8.41 -5.21
CA SER A 73 14.99 -8.90 -4.49
C SER A 73 14.90 -10.38 -4.15
N TYR A 74 13.70 -10.86 -3.78
CA TYR A 74 13.46 -12.27 -3.49
C TYR A 74 13.62 -13.15 -4.74
N LEU A 75 13.10 -12.70 -5.89
CA LEU A 75 13.28 -13.41 -7.17
C LEU A 75 14.74 -13.45 -7.63
N LEU A 76 15.49 -12.35 -7.43
CA LEU A 76 16.93 -12.33 -7.71
C LEU A 76 17.70 -13.32 -6.84
N ALA A 77 17.39 -13.39 -5.54
CA ALA A 77 18.01 -14.35 -4.64
C ALA A 77 17.73 -15.81 -5.07
N MET A 78 16.51 -16.11 -5.55
CA MET A 78 16.21 -17.43 -6.14
C MET A 78 17.02 -17.70 -7.40
N GLN A 79 17.14 -16.70 -8.28
CA GLN A 79 17.87 -16.83 -9.54
C GLN A 79 19.36 -17.08 -9.31
N ASN A 80 19.94 -16.45 -8.29
CA ASN A 80 21.34 -16.61 -7.90
C ASN A 80 21.61 -17.94 -7.17
N GLY A 81 20.56 -18.65 -6.75
CA GLY A 81 20.68 -19.89 -5.97
C GLY A 81 20.89 -19.67 -4.46
N ASP A 82 20.76 -18.44 -3.96
CA ASP A 82 20.90 -18.12 -2.54
C ASP A 82 19.75 -18.70 -1.70
N ILE A 83 18.58 -18.86 -2.31
CA ILE A 83 17.38 -19.44 -1.71
C ILE A 83 16.73 -20.47 -2.65
N PRO A 84 16.04 -21.49 -2.10
CA PRO A 84 15.42 -22.53 -2.92
C PRO A 84 14.32 -21.96 -3.82
N LEU A 85 14.21 -22.53 -5.03
CA LEU A 85 13.22 -22.14 -6.02
C LEU A 85 11.81 -22.54 -5.56
N GLU A 86 10.91 -21.56 -5.44
CA GLU A 86 9.51 -21.81 -5.08
C GLU A 86 8.56 -21.62 -6.28
N ASN A 87 8.15 -22.74 -6.89
CA ASN A 87 7.29 -22.72 -8.08
C ASN A 87 5.88 -22.16 -7.86
N SER A 88 5.33 -22.27 -6.63
CA SER A 88 4.05 -21.64 -6.26
C SER A 88 4.10 -20.13 -6.37
N LEU A 89 5.13 -19.50 -5.80
CA LEU A 89 5.33 -18.07 -5.86
C LEU A 89 5.53 -17.57 -7.29
N LEU A 90 6.37 -18.25 -8.07
CA LEU A 90 6.62 -17.88 -9.48
C LEU A 90 5.34 -17.88 -10.32
N ARG A 91 4.46 -18.86 -10.09
CA ARG A 91 3.14 -18.91 -10.75
C ARG A 91 2.25 -17.73 -10.35
N GLN A 92 2.23 -17.37 -9.06
CA GLN A 92 1.46 -16.21 -8.59
C GLN A 92 1.99 -14.90 -9.18
N VAL A 93 3.32 -14.71 -9.21
CA VAL A 93 3.95 -13.54 -9.82
C VAL A 93 3.65 -13.48 -11.32
N SER A 94 3.73 -14.60 -12.04
CA SER A 94 3.38 -14.65 -13.46
C SER A 94 1.91 -14.29 -13.70
N SER A 95 0.99 -14.79 -12.86
CA SER A 95 -0.43 -14.41 -12.92
C SER A 95 -0.62 -12.91 -12.67
N LEU A 96 0.11 -12.33 -11.71
CA LEU A 96 0.06 -10.91 -11.42
C LEU A 96 0.53 -10.07 -12.61
N ILE A 97 1.67 -10.44 -13.22
CA ILE A 97 2.22 -9.73 -14.39
C ILE A 97 1.27 -9.81 -15.59
N ARG A 98 0.64 -10.96 -15.83
CA ARG A 98 -0.33 -11.11 -16.93
C ARG A 98 -1.60 -10.27 -16.77
N ARG A 99 -1.91 -9.82 -15.55
CA ARG A 99 -3.02 -8.88 -15.27
C ARG A 99 -2.62 -7.42 -15.50
N LEU A 100 -1.36 -7.18 -15.85
CA LEU A 100 -0.83 -5.91 -16.32
C LEU A 100 -0.69 -6.03 -17.86
N PRO A 101 -1.20 -5.11 -18.69
CA PRO A 101 -1.80 -3.81 -18.37
C PRO A 101 -3.29 -3.92 -18.03
N VAL A 102 -3.70 -3.20 -16.98
CA VAL A 102 -5.07 -3.23 -16.44
C VAL A 102 -6.11 -2.70 -17.43
N THR A 103 -5.72 -1.86 -18.40
CA THR A 103 -6.65 -1.30 -19.40
C THR A 103 -5.91 -0.70 -20.60
N GLU A 104 -5.84 -1.44 -21.72
CA GLU A 104 -5.49 -0.92 -23.06
C GLU A 104 -6.61 -1.20 -24.07
N SER A 105 -7.87 -1.19 -23.63
CA SER A 105 -8.99 -1.25 -24.57
C SER A 105 -9.33 0.16 -25.05
N GLY A 106 -9.52 0.35 -26.37
CA GLY A 106 -9.91 1.65 -26.92
C GLY A 106 -11.17 2.23 -26.25
N LYS A 107 -12.12 1.37 -25.88
CA LYS A 107 -13.32 1.74 -25.13
C LYS A 107 -13.02 2.33 -23.75
N PHE A 108 -12.07 1.77 -23.00
CA PHE A 108 -11.67 2.35 -21.73
C PHE A 108 -11.06 3.73 -21.91
N GLN A 109 -10.27 3.92 -22.97
CA GLN A 109 -9.65 5.21 -23.25
C GLN A 109 -10.69 6.27 -23.64
N ASP A 110 -11.69 5.89 -24.45
CA ASP A 110 -12.82 6.74 -24.81
C ASP A 110 -13.67 7.10 -23.58
N ASP A 111 -14.05 6.12 -22.75
CA ASP A 111 -14.81 6.32 -21.52
C ASP A 111 -14.04 7.18 -20.51
N PHE A 112 -12.74 6.94 -20.36
CA PHE A 112 -11.87 7.73 -19.48
C PHE A 112 -11.76 9.19 -19.95
N LEU A 113 -11.58 9.41 -21.25
CA LEU A 113 -11.54 10.75 -21.84
C LEU A 113 -12.90 11.45 -21.73
N MET A 114 -14.02 10.73 -21.91
CA MET A 114 -15.37 11.25 -21.73
C MET A 114 -15.61 11.70 -20.29
N VAL A 115 -15.27 10.88 -19.29
CA VAL A 115 -15.39 11.25 -17.87
C VAL A 115 -14.54 12.48 -17.54
N ARG A 116 -13.32 12.57 -18.09
CA ARG A 116 -12.46 13.75 -17.92
C ARG A 116 -13.04 15.00 -18.56
N ALA A 117 -13.61 14.88 -19.75
CA ALA A 117 -14.25 15.99 -20.45
C ALA A 117 -15.50 16.50 -19.72
N LEU A 118 -16.33 15.58 -19.20
CA LEU A 118 -17.48 15.92 -18.37
C LEU A 118 -17.05 16.65 -17.09
N ALA A 119 -16.02 16.16 -16.40
CA ALA A 119 -15.48 16.84 -15.22
C ALA A 119 -15.01 18.28 -15.54
N CYS A 120 -14.32 18.49 -16.66
CA CYS A 120 -13.92 19.84 -17.10
C CYS A 120 -15.12 20.74 -17.44
N HIS A 121 -16.19 20.21 -18.04
CA HIS A 121 -17.37 21.00 -18.38
C HIS A 121 -18.19 21.42 -17.15
N PHE A 122 -18.23 20.61 -16.10
CA PHE A 122 -18.93 20.94 -14.85
C PHE A 122 -18.12 21.82 -13.88
N LEU A 123 -16.77 21.82 -13.97
CA LEU A 123 -15.88 22.58 -13.08
C LEU A 123 -15.43 23.94 -13.63
N CYS A 124 -15.70 24.25 -14.90
CA CYS A 124 -15.42 25.57 -15.46
C CYS A 124 -16.64 26.47 -15.22
N PRO A 125 -16.60 27.44 -14.27
CA PRO A 125 -17.66 28.44 -14.23
C PRO A 125 -17.58 29.21 -15.54
N VAL A 126 -18.64 29.15 -16.34
CA VAL A 126 -18.82 30.08 -17.45
C VAL A 126 -18.82 31.47 -16.83
N SER A 127 -17.67 32.14 -16.86
CA SER A 127 -17.59 33.56 -16.53
C SER A 127 -18.51 34.26 -17.52
N PRO A 128 -19.59 34.93 -17.09
CA PRO A 128 -20.38 35.69 -18.03
C PRO A 128 -19.50 36.84 -18.52
N ALA A 129 -19.23 36.83 -19.82
CA ALA A 129 -18.65 37.98 -20.50
C ALA A 129 -19.67 39.13 -20.42
N VAL A 130 -19.37 40.11 -19.58
CA VAL A 130 -19.85 41.50 -19.68
C VAL A 130 -18.68 42.41 -19.36
#